data_AF-A0A7J6WRN8-F1
#
_entry.id   AF-A0A7J6WRN8-F1
#
_cell.length_a   1.000
_cell.length_b   1.000
_cell.length_c   1.000
_cell.angle_alpha   90.00
_cell.angle_beta   90.00
_cell.angle_gamma   90.00
#
_symmetry.space_group_name_H-M   'P 1'
#
loop_
_entity.id
_entity.type
_entity.pdbx_description
1 polymer ?
#
loop_
_entity_poly.entity_id
_entity_poly.type
_entity_poly.pdbx_seq_one_letter_code
_entity_poly.pdbx_strand_id
1 'polypeptide(L)'
;MMNFITGSTKVSWQPEMTADTTTTSYWLNWRVALCAIWISSCMVVASVLVWKYERTNNSRSETEETQEEREGILYEDEAWKTCLKEVHPAWLLAYRVLAFVVLLALLIANAFVDGGGIFYYYTQWTFTLVTVYFGLGSALSVYGCYPYRNRVCGDQIGSDAEQGIYVASVHEENTNARNLGKTSVPQEQRLVRQTAGLWSYIFQVIFQMNAGAVMLTDVVFWFILFPFLAIKDYNLTFLLIGMHSLNAVFLLGETALNCLRFPWFRIGYFVLWTCIFVIFQWVLHACVSIWWPYPFLDLSSLYAPVWYLAVGLMHIPCYAIFASIVKLKHYLWSRWFSHSYQCRR
;
A
#
# COMPACT_ATOMS: atom_id res chain seq x y z
N MET A 1 -58.16 30.77 10.67
CA MET A 1 -57.52 31.15 9.39
C MET A 1 -56.09 31.57 9.73
N MET A 2 -55.10 30.77 9.30
CA MET A 2 -53.70 31.14 8.94
C MET A 2 -52.83 31.84 10.02
N ASN A 3 -51.56 31.52 10.26
CA ASN A 3 -50.55 30.66 9.63
C ASN A 3 -49.48 30.33 10.67
N PHE A 4 -49.14 29.05 10.84
CA PHE A 4 -47.87 28.62 11.43
C PHE A 4 -46.79 28.81 10.35
N ILE A 5 -45.86 29.74 10.55
CA ILE A 5 -44.65 29.83 9.73
C ILE A 5 -43.67 28.78 10.25
N THR A 6 -43.59 27.67 9.52
CA THR A 6 -42.55 26.65 9.61
C THR A 6 -41.23 27.22 9.11
N GLY A 7 -40.45 27.81 10.03
CA GLY A 7 -39.03 28.04 9.81
C GLY A 7 -38.26 26.73 10.00
N SER A 8 -38.16 25.93 8.93
CA SER A 8 -37.22 24.80 8.89
C SER A 8 -35.79 25.38 8.86
N THR A 9 -35.18 25.50 10.03
CA THR A 9 -33.75 25.77 10.17
C THR A 9 -33.00 24.53 9.70
N LYS A 10 -32.68 24.49 8.39
CA LYS A 10 -31.56 23.69 7.90
C LYS A 10 -30.30 24.23 8.56
N VAL A 11 -29.91 23.64 9.69
CA VAL A 11 -28.59 23.87 10.30
C VAL A 11 -27.56 23.23 9.38
N SER A 12 -27.09 23.97 8.37
CA SER A 12 -25.93 23.58 7.56
C SER A 12 -24.66 23.87 8.37
N TRP A 13 -24.05 22.82 8.91
CA TRP A 13 -22.82 22.85 9.71
C TRP A 13 -21.55 23.14 8.90
N GLN A 14 -21.59 24.04 7.92
CA GLN A 14 -20.34 24.57 7.40
C GLN A 14 -19.76 25.48 8.49
N PRO A 15 -18.55 25.21 9.02
CA PRO A 15 -17.92 26.15 9.92
C PRO A 15 -17.90 27.53 9.24
N GLU A 16 -18.26 28.58 9.98
CA GLU A 16 -18.19 29.95 9.44
C GLU A 16 -16.83 30.15 8.79
N MET A 17 -16.82 30.59 7.53
CA MET A 17 -15.57 30.91 6.84
C MET A 17 -14.91 32.05 7.62
N THR A 18 -13.89 31.72 8.40
CA THR A 18 -13.20 32.65 9.30
C THR A 18 -12.41 33.71 8.53
N ALA A 19 -12.04 33.41 7.28
CA ALA A 19 -11.39 34.32 6.35
C ALA A 19 -11.63 33.90 4.90
N ASP A 20 -11.72 34.88 4.00
CA ASP A 20 -11.72 34.62 2.55
C ASP A 20 -10.31 34.20 2.10
N THR A 21 -10.15 32.90 1.86
CA THR A 21 -8.89 32.28 1.44
C THR A 21 -8.43 32.68 0.04
N THR A 22 -9.28 33.33 -0.77
CA THR A 22 -8.88 33.82 -2.11
C THR A 22 -8.14 35.15 -2.05
N THR A 23 -8.14 35.83 -0.90
CA THR A 23 -7.45 37.10 -0.73
C THR A 23 -5.95 36.93 -0.57
N THR A 24 -5.16 37.83 -1.19
CA THR A 24 -3.69 37.79 -1.09
C THR A 24 -3.18 37.98 0.35
N SER A 25 -3.94 38.74 1.17
CA SER A 25 -3.63 38.95 2.59
C SER A 25 -3.65 37.67 3.42
N TYR A 26 -4.47 36.67 3.04
CA TYR A 26 -4.50 35.37 3.70
C TYR A 26 -3.15 34.64 3.56
N TRP A 27 -2.61 34.66 2.34
CA TRP A 27 -1.38 33.95 1.97
C TRP A 27 -0.09 34.68 2.37
N LEU A 28 -0.11 36.02 2.38
CA LEU A 28 1.01 36.86 2.82
C LEU A 28 1.11 36.95 4.36
N ASN A 29 1.04 35.81 5.03
CA ASN A 29 1.16 35.69 6.48
C ASN A 29 2.43 34.92 6.84
N TRP A 30 3.17 35.39 7.86
CA TRP A 30 4.38 34.72 8.35
C TRP A 30 4.11 33.27 8.77
N ARG A 31 2.88 32.95 9.21
CA ARG A 31 2.46 31.58 9.55
C ARG A 31 2.44 30.68 8.32
N VAL A 32 1.95 31.19 7.19
CA VAL A 32 1.95 30.48 5.90
C VAL A 32 3.39 30.22 5.46
N ALA A 33 4.28 31.22 5.60
CA ALA A 33 5.69 31.07 5.29
C ALA A 33 6.36 29.95 6.14
N LEU A 34 6.07 29.88 7.44
CA LEU A 34 6.58 28.78 8.29
C LEU A 34 6.01 27.42 7.88
N CYS A 35 4.71 27.32 7.59
CA CYS A 35 4.11 26.08 7.10
C CYS A 35 4.75 25.64 5.78
N ALA A 36 5.04 26.58 4.87
CA ALA A 36 5.69 26.32 3.60
C ALA A 36 7.14 25.83 3.79
N ILE A 37 7.87 26.38 4.75
CA ILE A 37 9.21 25.90 5.13
C ILE A 37 9.13 24.46 5.65
N TRP A 38 8.15 24.13 6.50
CA TRP A 38 7.97 22.77 6.99
C TRP A 38 7.68 21.78 5.87
N ILE A 39 6.70 22.08 5.01
CA ILE A 39 6.34 21.21 3.88
C ILE A 39 7.54 21.05 2.93
N SER A 40 8.23 22.14 2.58
CA SER A 40 9.39 22.09 1.69
C SER A 40 10.53 21.26 2.29
N SER A 41 10.80 21.42 3.58
CA SER A 41 11.82 20.65 4.30
C SER A 41 11.47 19.15 4.31
N CYS A 42 10.22 18.80 4.59
CA CYS A 42 9.75 17.41 4.53
C CYS A 42 9.89 16.82 3.12
N MET A 43 9.51 17.56 2.08
CA MET A 43 9.64 17.12 0.69
C MET A 43 11.10 16.91 0.29
N VAL A 44 12.00 17.82 0.66
CA VAL A 44 13.43 17.70 0.38
C VAL A 44 14.01 16.48 1.08
N VAL A 45 13.75 16.31 2.39
CA VAL A 45 14.24 15.16 3.16
C VAL A 45 13.70 13.85 2.60
N ALA A 46 12.41 13.78 2.28
CA ALA A 46 11.77 12.59 1.71
C ALA A 46 12.34 12.26 0.32
N SER A 47 12.55 13.26 -0.53
CA SER A 47 13.13 13.09 -1.86
C SER A 47 14.58 12.63 -1.80
N VAL A 48 15.38 13.22 -0.90
CA VAL A 48 16.77 12.80 -0.67
C VAL A 48 16.83 11.38 -0.13
N LEU A 49 15.92 11.00 0.78
CA LEU A 49 15.83 9.64 1.30
C LEU A 49 15.54 8.64 0.19
N VAL A 50 14.50 8.87 -0.61
CA VAL A 50 14.15 8.02 -1.76
C VAL A 50 15.31 7.94 -2.74
N TRP A 51 15.85 9.09 -3.16
CA TRP A 51 16.96 9.15 -4.12
C TRP A 51 18.19 8.42 -3.64
N LYS A 52 18.61 8.61 -2.37
CA LYS A 52 19.79 7.97 -1.80
C LYS A 52 19.65 6.46 -1.79
N TYR A 53 18.54 5.93 -1.28
CA TYR A 53 18.37 4.50 -1.10
C TYR A 53 18.07 3.77 -2.42
N GLU A 54 17.40 4.41 -3.37
CA GLU A 54 17.08 3.78 -4.66
C GLU A 54 18.21 3.88 -5.67
N ARG A 55 18.90 5.03 -5.73
CA ARG A 55 20.09 5.17 -6.58
C ARG A 55 21.20 4.24 -6.15
N THR A 56 21.46 4.13 -4.85
CA THR A 56 22.48 3.21 -4.32
C THR A 56 22.12 1.75 -4.62
N ASN A 57 20.83 1.43 -4.70
CA ASN A 57 20.38 0.09 -5.07
C ASN A 57 20.60 -0.19 -6.57
N ASN A 58 20.36 0.80 -7.44
CA ASN A 58 20.56 0.67 -8.89
C ASN A 58 22.04 0.70 -9.32
N SER A 59 22.88 1.54 -8.71
CA SER A 59 24.31 1.60 -9.10
C SER A 59 25.07 0.35 -8.69
N ARG A 60 24.63 -0.31 -7.61
CA ARG A 60 25.29 -1.47 -7.06
C ARG A 60 24.70 -2.77 -7.65
N SER A 61 23.63 -2.71 -8.45
CA SER A 61 23.15 -3.90 -9.20
C SER A 61 24.01 -4.22 -10.42
N GLU A 62 24.88 -3.30 -10.86
CA GLU A 62 25.80 -3.52 -11.99
C GLU A 62 27.17 -4.08 -11.57
N THR A 63 27.47 -4.17 -10.27
CA THR A 63 28.79 -4.60 -9.77
C THR A 63 28.61 -5.58 -8.60
N GLU A 64 28.87 -6.86 -8.88
CA GLU A 64 29.09 -7.99 -7.97
C GLU A 64 27.86 -8.69 -7.34
N GLU A 65 27.75 -9.97 -7.72
CA GLU A 65 26.99 -11.03 -7.06
C GLU A 65 27.62 -11.35 -5.70
N THR A 66 27.27 -10.61 -4.66
CA THR A 66 27.53 -11.07 -3.28
C THR A 66 26.23 -11.16 -2.49
N GLN A 67 26.04 -12.34 -1.96
CA GLN A 67 24.81 -12.96 -1.49
C GLN A 67 24.47 -12.51 -0.06
N GLU A 68 24.22 -11.22 0.15
CA GLU A 68 23.51 -10.73 1.34
C GLU A 68 22.22 -10.05 0.90
N GLU A 69 21.09 -10.51 1.43
CA GLU A 69 19.73 -10.14 1.02
C GLU A 69 19.48 -8.63 1.08
N ARG A 70 19.42 -8.02 -0.09
CA ARG A 70 19.27 -6.57 -0.28
C ARG A 70 17.88 -6.08 0.10
N GLU A 71 17.81 -5.11 0.99
CA GLU A 71 16.55 -4.51 1.48
C GLU A 71 15.73 -3.76 0.40
N GLY A 72 16.31 -3.51 -0.79
CA GLY A 72 15.66 -2.77 -1.87
C GLY A 72 15.33 -3.56 -3.15
N ILE A 73 15.85 -4.78 -3.32
CA ILE A 73 15.58 -5.59 -4.51
C ILE A 73 14.25 -6.32 -4.33
N LEU A 74 13.31 -6.03 -5.23
CA LEU A 74 12.07 -6.76 -5.38
C LEU A 74 12.24 -7.82 -6.47
N TYR A 75 11.62 -8.96 -6.28
CA TYR A 75 11.54 -10.00 -7.30
C TYR A 75 10.11 -10.11 -7.80
N GLU A 76 9.92 -10.41 -9.09
CA GLU A 76 8.58 -10.45 -9.71
C GLU A 76 7.64 -11.43 -9.01
N ASP A 77 8.19 -12.48 -8.42
CA ASP A 77 7.45 -13.50 -7.72
C ASP A 77 6.90 -13.05 -6.35
N GLU A 78 7.49 -12.04 -5.70
CA GLU A 78 6.96 -11.49 -4.44
C GLU A 78 5.63 -10.77 -4.61
N ALA A 79 5.33 -10.28 -5.83
CA ALA A 79 4.11 -9.52 -6.10
C ALA A 79 2.86 -10.41 -6.05
N TRP A 80 2.97 -11.71 -6.35
CA TRP A 80 1.82 -12.62 -6.50
C TRP A 80 1.92 -13.92 -5.69
N LYS A 81 3.07 -14.22 -5.06
CA LYS A 81 3.20 -15.36 -4.14
C LYS A 81 2.67 -15.07 -2.73
N THR A 82 2.20 -16.13 -2.11
CA THR A 82 1.75 -16.18 -0.72
C THR A 82 2.91 -16.42 0.25
N CYS A 83 2.71 -16.05 1.52
CA CYS A 83 3.64 -16.31 2.62
C CYS A 83 3.93 -17.79 2.89
N LEU A 84 2.95 -18.64 2.57
CA LEU A 84 2.93 -20.05 2.95
C LEU A 84 2.83 -20.91 1.69
N LYS A 85 3.68 -21.95 1.56
CA LYS A 85 3.71 -22.85 0.40
C LYS A 85 2.35 -23.50 0.11
N GLU A 86 1.63 -23.79 1.19
CA GLU A 86 0.36 -24.52 1.16
C GLU A 86 -0.79 -23.66 0.65
N VAL A 87 -0.70 -22.32 0.78
CA VAL A 87 -1.74 -21.43 0.30
C VAL A 87 -1.51 -21.20 -1.19
N HIS A 88 -2.34 -21.83 -2.02
CA HIS A 88 -2.27 -21.66 -3.46
C HIS A 88 -2.40 -20.17 -3.85
N PRO A 89 -1.58 -19.64 -4.78
CA PRO A 89 -1.61 -18.24 -5.20
C PRO A 89 -3.00 -17.73 -5.65
N ALA A 90 -3.89 -18.64 -6.09
CA ALA A 90 -5.28 -18.32 -6.42
C ALA A 90 -6.09 -17.78 -5.23
N TRP A 91 -5.80 -18.17 -3.99
CA TRP A 91 -6.49 -17.62 -2.81
C TRP A 91 -6.11 -16.16 -2.56
N LEU A 92 -4.85 -15.80 -2.76
CA LEU A 92 -4.40 -14.41 -2.71
C LEU A 92 -5.04 -13.59 -3.83
N LEU A 93 -5.14 -14.15 -5.04
CA LEU A 93 -5.87 -13.52 -6.14
C LEU A 93 -7.35 -13.30 -5.79
N ALA A 94 -8.05 -14.33 -5.31
CA ALA A 94 -9.46 -14.24 -4.94
C ALA A 94 -9.69 -13.18 -3.85
N TYR A 95 -8.80 -13.13 -2.85
CA TYR A 95 -8.81 -12.10 -1.82
C TYR A 95 -8.66 -10.69 -2.40
N ARG A 96 -7.68 -10.47 -3.27
CA ARG A 96 -7.43 -9.16 -3.91
C ARG A 96 -8.58 -8.71 -4.78
N VAL A 97 -9.19 -9.63 -5.55
CA VAL A 97 -10.37 -9.34 -6.38
C VAL A 97 -11.57 -8.98 -5.50
N LEU A 98 -11.81 -9.75 -4.43
CA LEU A 98 -12.90 -9.46 -3.49
C LEU A 98 -12.71 -8.09 -2.83
N ALA A 99 -11.52 -7.82 -2.31
CA ALA A 99 -11.17 -6.53 -1.72
C ALA A 99 -11.36 -5.39 -2.72
N PHE A 100 -10.87 -5.55 -3.95
CA PHE A 100 -11.04 -4.56 -5.02
C PHE A 100 -12.51 -4.27 -5.32
N VAL A 101 -13.35 -5.30 -5.48
CA VAL A 101 -14.77 -5.14 -5.79
C VAL A 101 -15.50 -4.44 -4.65
N VAL A 102 -15.27 -4.85 -3.40
CA VAL A 102 -15.92 -4.24 -2.22
C VAL A 102 -15.51 -2.78 -2.08
N LEU A 103 -14.20 -2.49 -2.15
CA LEU A 103 -13.69 -1.13 -2.02
C LEU A 103 -14.16 -0.24 -3.17
N LEU A 104 -14.14 -0.73 -4.41
CA LEU A 104 -14.61 0.03 -5.58
C LEU A 104 -16.13 0.31 -5.47
N ALA A 105 -16.92 -0.67 -5.07
CA ALA A 105 -18.36 -0.49 -4.88
C ALA A 105 -18.65 0.58 -3.82
N LEU A 106 -17.92 0.57 -2.71
CA LEU A 106 -18.02 1.60 -1.67
C LEU A 106 -17.56 2.97 -2.16
N LEU A 107 -16.45 3.06 -2.90
CA LEU A 107 -15.97 4.32 -3.47
C LEU A 107 -17.02 4.94 -4.39
N ILE A 108 -17.60 4.12 -5.27
CA ILE A 108 -18.65 4.53 -6.19
C ILE A 108 -19.90 4.95 -5.43
N ALA A 109 -20.34 4.18 -4.44
CA ALA A 109 -21.50 4.51 -3.61
C ALA A 109 -21.31 5.85 -2.87
N ASN A 110 -20.14 6.08 -2.28
CA ASN A 110 -19.83 7.36 -1.62
C ASN A 110 -19.85 8.52 -2.61
N ALA A 111 -19.23 8.36 -3.79
CA ALA A 111 -19.26 9.39 -4.82
C ALA A 111 -20.67 9.72 -5.32
N PHE A 112 -21.57 8.73 -5.35
CA PHE A 112 -22.98 8.93 -5.71
C PHE A 112 -23.81 9.57 -4.58
N VAL A 113 -23.61 9.18 -3.32
CA VAL A 113 -24.40 9.66 -2.18
C VAL A 113 -23.95 11.05 -1.74
N ASP A 114 -22.65 11.25 -1.56
CA ASP A 114 -22.07 12.47 -0.98
C ASP A 114 -21.50 13.42 -2.06
N GLY A 115 -21.48 12.98 -3.33
CA GLY A 115 -20.99 13.76 -4.47
C GLY A 115 -19.46 13.81 -4.56
N GLY A 116 -18.95 14.57 -5.54
CA GLY A 116 -17.51 14.69 -5.80
C GLY A 116 -16.71 15.45 -4.72
N GLY A 117 -17.39 16.21 -3.84
CA GLY A 117 -16.75 16.98 -2.76
C GLY A 117 -16.03 16.12 -1.73
N ILE A 118 -16.32 14.80 -1.67
CA ILE A 118 -15.61 13.86 -0.81
C ILE A 118 -14.10 13.80 -1.12
N PHE A 119 -13.69 14.05 -2.37
CA PHE A 119 -12.29 14.03 -2.77
C PHE A 119 -11.48 15.22 -2.22
N TYR A 120 -12.09 16.13 -1.47
CA TYR A 120 -11.37 17.10 -0.65
C TYR A 120 -10.78 16.49 0.63
N TYR A 121 -11.19 15.28 1.03
CA TYR A 121 -10.66 14.63 2.23
C TYR A 121 -9.50 13.70 1.87
N TYR A 122 -8.43 13.76 2.68
CA TYR A 122 -7.27 12.88 2.57
C TYR A 122 -7.66 11.41 2.77
N THR A 123 -8.67 11.16 3.59
CA THR A 123 -9.23 9.82 3.82
C THR A 123 -9.76 9.20 2.52
N GLN A 124 -10.36 10.00 1.64
CA GLN A 124 -10.82 9.53 0.32
C GLN A 124 -9.67 9.31 -0.66
N TRP A 125 -8.61 10.13 -0.60
CA TRP A 125 -7.39 9.89 -1.36
C TRP A 125 -6.76 8.56 -0.97
N THR A 126 -6.67 8.28 0.34
CA THR A 126 -6.19 6.99 0.87
C THR A 126 -7.09 5.84 0.45
N PHE A 127 -8.40 5.95 0.60
CA PHE A 127 -9.35 4.90 0.20
C PHE A 127 -9.26 4.60 -1.31
N THR A 128 -9.10 5.63 -2.14
CA THR A 128 -8.89 5.48 -3.58
C THR A 128 -7.56 4.80 -3.88
N LEU A 129 -6.46 5.19 -3.21
CA LEU A 129 -5.15 4.59 -3.40
C LEU A 129 -5.10 3.12 -2.97
N VAL A 130 -5.82 2.75 -1.91
CA VAL A 130 -6.02 1.34 -1.48
C VAL A 130 -6.82 0.57 -2.53
N THR A 131 -7.87 1.17 -3.08
CA THR A 131 -8.66 0.55 -4.17
C THR A 131 -7.81 0.32 -5.41
N VAL A 132 -7.03 1.32 -5.85
CA VAL A 132 -6.09 1.20 -6.98
C VAL A 132 -5.05 0.12 -6.71
N TYR A 133 -4.52 0.03 -5.49
CA TYR A 133 -3.59 -1.01 -5.09
C TYR A 133 -4.17 -2.42 -5.26
N PHE A 134 -5.38 -2.68 -4.77
CA PHE A 134 -6.01 -3.99 -4.95
C PHE A 134 -6.35 -4.29 -6.41
N GLY A 135 -6.69 -3.28 -7.21
CA GLY A 135 -6.84 -3.42 -8.66
C GLY A 135 -5.54 -3.84 -9.35
N LEU A 136 -4.44 -3.13 -9.05
CA LEU A 136 -3.11 -3.44 -9.59
C LEU A 136 -2.61 -4.81 -9.10
N GLY A 137 -2.82 -5.13 -7.83
CA GLY A 137 -2.47 -6.42 -7.24
C GLY A 137 -3.25 -7.58 -7.84
N SER A 138 -4.53 -7.37 -8.17
CA SER A 138 -5.35 -8.35 -8.89
C SER A 138 -4.79 -8.59 -10.29
N ALA A 139 -4.47 -7.53 -11.04
CA ALA A 139 -3.87 -7.65 -12.36
C ALA A 139 -2.54 -8.41 -12.31
N LEU A 140 -1.62 -8.02 -11.42
CA LEU A 140 -0.33 -8.69 -11.24
C LEU A 140 -0.48 -10.15 -10.79
N SER A 141 -1.45 -10.44 -9.92
CA SER A 141 -1.77 -11.82 -9.53
C SER A 141 -2.27 -12.66 -10.70
N VAL A 142 -3.12 -12.12 -11.58
CA VAL A 142 -3.57 -12.82 -12.79
C VAL A 142 -2.39 -13.10 -13.73
N TYR A 143 -1.56 -12.08 -13.99
CA TYR A 143 -0.36 -12.22 -14.83
C TYR A 143 0.63 -13.25 -14.27
N GLY A 144 0.84 -13.30 -12.95
CA GLY A 144 1.73 -14.25 -12.30
C GLY A 144 1.16 -15.68 -12.19
N CYS A 145 -0.15 -15.82 -11.99
CA CYS A 145 -0.81 -17.12 -11.89
C CYS A 145 -0.92 -17.84 -13.24
N TYR A 146 -0.98 -17.10 -14.36
CA TYR A 146 -1.17 -17.68 -15.70
C TYR A 146 0.02 -18.57 -16.13
N PRO A 147 1.29 -18.15 -16.02
CA PRO A 147 2.45 -19.02 -16.27
C PRO A 147 2.64 -20.11 -15.22
N TYR A 148 2.31 -19.86 -13.95
CA TYR A 148 2.43 -20.85 -12.87
C TYR A 148 1.52 -22.06 -13.13
N ARG A 149 0.27 -21.82 -13.52
CA ARG A 149 -0.68 -22.86 -13.92
C ARG A 149 -0.19 -23.67 -15.13
N ASN A 150 0.38 -23.00 -16.14
CA ASN A 150 0.91 -23.70 -17.32
C ASN A 150 2.14 -24.56 -17.01
N ARG A 151 3.01 -24.15 -16.07
CA ARG A 151 4.14 -24.98 -15.63
C ARG A 151 3.70 -26.19 -14.81
N VAL A 152 2.82 -25.99 -13.82
CA VAL A 152 2.31 -27.09 -12.98
C VAL A 152 1.48 -28.10 -13.79
N CYS A 153 0.74 -27.63 -14.80
CA CYS A 153 -0.05 -28.52 -15.66
C CYS A 153 0.79 -29.16 -16.78
N GLY A 154 1.85 -28.50 -17.25
CA GLY A 154 2.77 -29.04 -18.25
C GLY A 154 3.65 -30.17 -17.72
N ASP A 155 4.08 -30.07 -16.46
CA ASP A 155 4.88 -31.12 -15.79
C ASP A 155 4.08 -32.42 -15.56
N GLN A 156 2.77 -32.31 -15.39
CA GLN A 156 1.87 -33.47 -15.27
C GLN A 156 1.60 -34.17 -16.61
N ILE A 157 1.81 -33.51 -17.75
CA ILE A 157 1.61 -34.09 -19.08
C ILE A 157 2.92 -34.66 -19.66
N GLY A 158 4.08 -34.17 -19.19
CA GLY A 158 5.40 -34.61 -19.68
C GLY A 158 5.94 -35.91 -19.05
N SER A 159 5.37 -36.39 -17.95
CA SER A 159 5.92 -37.56 -17.23
C SER A 159 5.36 -38.92 -17.67
N ASP A 160 4.28 -38.97 -18.46
CA ASP A 160 3.56 -40.21 -18.75
C ASP A 160 3.59 -40.65 -20.23
N ALA A 161 4.39 -40.01 -21.10
CA ALA A 161 4.35 -40.25 -22.55
C ALA A 161 5.60 -40.93 -23.18
N GLU A 162 6.61 -41.36 -22.41
CA GLU A 162 7.80 -42.05 -22.95
C GLU A 162 8.01 -43.48 -22.40
N GLN A 163 6.93 -44.24 -22.24
CA GLN A 163 7.02 -45.70 -22.10
C GLN A 163 6.34 -46.39 -23.28
N GLY A 164 7.10 -46.57 -24.37
CA GLY A 164 6.66 -47.22 -25.59
C GLY A 164 7.78 -48.05 -26.23
N ILE A 165 8.01 -49.24 -25.66
CA ILE A 165 8.37 -50.52 -26.32
C ILE A 165 9.06 -50.42 -27.70
N TYR A 166 10.35 -50.76 -27.76
CA TYR A 166 10.92 -51.55 -28.85
C TYR A 166 12.00 -52.51 -28.31
N VAL A 167 11.83 -53.79 -28.65
CA VAL A 167 12.64 -54.93 -28.22
C VAL A 167 13.70 -55.28 -29.28
N ALA A 168 14.91 -55.55 -28.78
CA ALA A 168 16.00 -56.42 -29.28
C ALA A 168 16.87 -56.03 -30.51
N SER A 169 18.18 -55.95 -30.27
CA SER A 169 19.15 -56.93 -30.82
C SER A 169 20.45 -57.00 -30.01
N VAL A 170 21.02 -58.22 -29.98
CA VAL A 170 22.16 -58.78 -29.24
C VAL A 170 23.54 -58.24 -29.71
N HIS A 171 24.53 -58.09 -28.80
CA HIS A 171 25.84 -58.82 -28.77
C HIS A 171 26.99 -58.05 -28.04
N GLU A 172 27.71 -58.78 -27.17
CA GLU A 172 29.14 -58.70 -26.69
C GLU A 172 29.87 -57.35 -26.48
N GLU A 173 30.84 -57.13 -25.57
CA GLU A 173 31.47 -57.79 -24.42
C GLU A 173 32.42 -56.72 -23.81
N ASN A 174 32.60 -56.71 -22.48
CA ASN A 174 33.72 -56.14 -21.68
C ASN A 174 34.27 -54.72 -21.95
N THR A 175 34.19 -53.82 -20.95
CA THR A 175 35.33 -53.49 -20.06
C THR A 175 34.95 -52.53 -18.92
N ASN A 176 35.61 -52.73 -17.78
CA ASN A 176 35.44 -52.04 -16.51
C ASN A 176 35.74 -50.52 -16.57
N ALA A 177 34.81 -49.68 -16.08
CA ALA A 177 35.13 -48.31 -15.65
C ALA A 177 34.20 -47.84 -14.51
N ARG A 178 34.74 -47.96 -13.29
CA ARG A 178 34.67 -47.02 -12.15
C ARG A 178 33.32 -46.36 -11.81
N ASN A 179 32.84 -46.75 -10.62
CA ASN A 179 32.11 -45.94 -9.64
C ASN A 179 32.12 -44.42 -9.87
N LEU A 180 30.94 -43.84 -10.11
CA LEU A 180 30.50 -42.62 -9.43
C LEU A 180 28.98 -42.52 -9.58
N GLY A 181 28.25 -43.06 -8.60
CA GLY A 181 26.82 -42.82 -8.45
C GLY A 181 26.58 -41.33 -8.19
N LYS A 182 26.40 -40.55 -9.26
CA LYS A 182 25.77 -39.24 -9.20
C LYS A 182 24.27 -39.49 -9.09
N THR A 183 23.79 -39.63 -7.86
CA THR A 183 22.39 -39.34 -7.55
C THR A 183 22.17 -37.87 -7.87
N SER A 184 21.74 -37.60 -9.11
CA SER A 184 21.29 -36.29 -9.54
C SER A 184 20.00 -35.96 -8.80
N VAL A 185 20.16 -35.36 -7.62
CA VAL A 185 19.10 -34.59 -6.97
C VAL A 185 18.58 -33.59 -8.01
N PRO A 186 17.27 -33.49 -8.26
CA PRO A 186 16.73 -32.57 -9.26
C PRO A 186 17.19 -31.14 -8.95
N GLN A 187 18.06 -30.63 -9.81
CA GLN A 187 18.59 -29.29 -9.80
C GLN A 187 17.52 -28.33 -10.33
N GLU A 188 16.36 -28.28 -9.67
CA GLU A 188 15.21 -27.47 -10.12
C GLU A 188 14.87 -26.28 -9.21
N GLN A 189 15.54 -26.12 -8.07
CA GLN A 189 15.24 -25.04 -7.13
C GLN A 189 16.24 -23.86 -7.17
N ARG A 190 16.79 -23.56 -8.34
CA ARG A 190 17.62 -22.36 -8.55
C ARG A 190 17.43 -21.73 -9.92
N LEU A 191 16.19 -21.73 -10.44
CA LEU A 191 15.85 -20.84 -11.55
C LEU A 191 16.11 -19.41 -11.06
N VAL A 192 17.07 -18.74 -11.70
CA VAL A 192 17.49 -17.36 -11.42
C VAL A 192 16.25 -16.50 -11.20
N ARG A 193 16.08 -16.02 -9.96
CA ARG A 193 14.89 -15.27 -9.54
C ARG A 193 14.87 -13.96 -10.32
N GLN A 194 13.93 -13.83 -11.25
CA GLN A 194 13.86 -12.67 -12.15
C GLN A 194 13.60 -11.39 -11.36
N THR A 195 14.46 -10.40 -11.54
CA THR A 195 14.35 -9.07 -10.93
C THR A 195 13.01 -8.45 -11.30
N ALA A 196 12.35 -7.81 -10.33
CA ALA A 196 11.04 -7.18 -10.52
C ALA A 196 11.01 -6.21 -11.69
N GLY A 197 10.06 -6.40 -12.63
CA GLY A 197 9.68 -5.36 -13.57
C GLY A 197 9.12 -4.11 -12.88
N LEU A 198 9.08 -2.99 -13.63
CA LEU A 198 8.62 -1.68 -13.17
C LEU A 198 7.28 -1.73 -12.42
N TRP A 199 6.33 -2.53 -12.90
CA TRP A 199 5.00 -2.67 -12.31
C TRP A 199 4.99 -3.27 -10.91
N SER A 200 5.82 -4.29 -10.66
CA SER A 200 5.97 -4.89 -9.34
C SER A 200 6.58 -3.89 -8.36
N TYR A 201 7.55 -3.10 -8.83
CA TYR A 201 8.15 -2.04 -8.03
C TYR A 201 7.14 -0.94 -7.67
N ILE A 202 6.37 -0.44 -8.65
CA ILE A 202 5.27 0.52 -8.41
C ILE A 202 4.26 -0.06 -7.41
N PHE A 203 3.86 -1.32 -7.58
CA PHE A 203 2.94 -2.01 -6.69
C PHE A 203 3.43 -2.03 -5.24
N GLN A 204 4.72 -2.30 -5.03
CA GLN A 204 5.32 -2.31 -3.70
C GLN A 204 5.44 -0.90 -3.10
N VAL A 205 5.70 0.13 -3.91
CA VAL A 205 5.69 1.54 -3.45
C VAL A 205 4.29 1.93 -3.00
N ILE A 206 3.27 1.64 -3.81
CA ILE A 206 1.87 1.92 -3.48
C ILE A 206 1.45 1.18 -2.20
N PHE A 207 1.83 -0.10 -2.04
CA PHE A 207 1.56 -0.86 -0.81
C PHE A 207 2.04 -0.13 0.46
N GLN A 208 3.26 0.42 0.41
CA GLN A 208 3.89 1.05 1.56
C GLN A 208 3.37 2.46 1.81
N MET A 209 3.05 3.19 0.74
CA MET A 209 2.30 4.44 0.86
C MET A 209 0.95 4.20 1.54
N ASN A 210 0.21 3.17 1.11
CA ASN A 210 -1.07 2.79 1.71
C ASN A 210 -0.92 2.37 3.17
N ALA A 211 0.12 1.61 3.53
CA ALA A 211 0.39 1.21 4.91
C ALA A 211 0.54 2.41 5.85
N GLY A 212 1.34 3.41 5.44
CA GLY A 212 1.49 4.65 6.20
C GLY A 212 0.20 5.47 6.23
N ALA A 213 -0.44 5.66 5.08
CA ALA A 213 -1.61 6.50 4.93
C ALA A 213 -2.83 5.95 5.69
N VAL A 214 -3.10 4.65 5.60
CA VAL A 214 -4.19 3.99 6.35
C VAL A 214 -3.95 4.07 7.85
N MET A 215 -2.72 3.79 8.30
CA MET A 215 -2.40 3.91 9.74
C MET A 215 -2.59 5.34 10.23
N LEU A 216 -2.13 6.34 9.47
CA LEU A 216 -2.30 7.75 9.83
C LEU A 216 -3.78 8.15 9.87
N THR A 217 -4.55 7.82 8.83
CA THR A 217 -5.97 8.20 8.76
C THR A 217 -6.77 7.54 9.86
N ASP A 218 -6.48 6.28 10.19
CA ASP A 218 -7.23 5.54 11.19
C ASP A 218 -6.86 5.96 12.60
N VAL A 219 -5.58 6.20 12.89
CA VAL A 219 -5.16 6.74 14.20
C VAL A 219 -5.79 8.12 14.43
N VAL A 220 -5.72 9.02 13.44
CA VAL A 220 -6.31 10.35 13.56
C VAL A 220 -7.84 10.25 13.67
N PHE A 221 -8.49 9.38 12.88
CA PHE A 221 -9.93 9.21 12.95
C PHE A 221 -10.36 8.67 14.31
N TRP A 222 -9.82 7.53 14.76
CA TRP A 222 -10.29 6.85 15.96
C TRP A 222 -9.88 7.53 17.26
N PHE A 223 -8.69 8.13 17.33
CA PHE A 223 -8.20 8.72 18.58
C PHE A 223 -8.43 10.23 18.69
N ILE A 224 -8.60 10.93 17.56
CA ILE A 224 -8.81 12.38 17.56
C ILE A 224 -10.25 12.68 17.14
N LEU A 225 -10.65 12.36 15.91
CA LEU A 225 -11.91 12.83 15.35
C LEU A 225 -13.14 12.16 15.97
N PHE A 226 -13.11 10.83 16.12
CA PHE A 226 -14.26 10.04 16.59
C PHE A 226 -14.69 10.44 18.02
N PRO A 227 -13.79 10.62 19.01
CA PRO A 227 -14.19 11.13 20.32
C PRO A 227 -14.88 12.50 20.24
N PHE A 228 -14.36 13.43 19.42
CA PHE A 228 -15.00 14.75 19.24
C PHE A 228 -16.37 14.67 18.57
N LEU A 229 -16.55 13.76 17.61
CA LEU A 229 -17.82 13.55 16.90
C LEU A 229 -18.85 12.81 17.78
N ALA A 230 -18.40 11.82 18.55
CA ALA A 230 -19.23 11.04 19.46
C ALA A 230 -19.77 11.90 20.62
N ILE A 231 -18.95 12.82 21.16
CA ILE A 231 -19.39 13.76 22.20
C ILE A 231 -20.47 14.74 21.69
N LYS A 232 -20.52 14.98 20.37
CA LYS A 232 -21.45 15.92 19.73
C LYS A 232 -22.70 15.25 19.14
N ASP A 233 -23.00 14.01 19.51
CA ASP A 233 -24.15 13.22 19.02
C ASP A 233 -24.25 13.19 17.48
N TYR A 234 -23.11 13.16 16.79
CA TYR A 234 -23.12 13.18 15.33
C TYR A 234 -23.53 11.81 14.78
N ASN A 235 -24.46 11.80 13.82
CA ASN A 235 -24.81 10.61 13.06
C ASN A 235 -23.66 10.25 12.12
N LEU A 236 -22.68 9.49 12.64
CA LEU A 236 -21.63 8.89 11.82
C LEU A 236 -22.29 7.91 10.84
N THR A 237 -22.26 8.24 9.55
CA THR A 237 -22.75 7.33 8.51
C THR A 237 -21.97 6.03 8.60
N PHE A 238 -22.65 4.89 8.51
CA PHE A 238 -22.04 3.56 8.46
C PHE A 238 -20.93 3.47 7.40
N LEU A 239 -21.10 4.18 6.28
CA LEU A 239 -20.10 4.32 5.22
C LEU A 239 -18.80 4.96 5.70
N LEU A 240 -18.87 5.99 6.54
CA LEU A 240 -17.69 6.69 7.07
C LEU A 240 -16.90 5.78 8.03
N ILE A 241 -17.59 5.12 8.96
CA ILE A 241 -16.97 4.13 9.87
C ILE A 241 -16.40 2.95 9.07
N GLY A 242 -17.17 2.47 8.08
CA GLY A 242 -16.77 1.37 7.21
C GLY A 242 -15.52 1.67 6.40
N MET A 243 -15.38 2.88 5.84
CA MET A 243 -14.19 3.23 5.04
C MET A 243 -12.88 3.21 5.83
N HIS A 244 -12.91 3.65 7.09
CA HIS A 244 -11.74 3.62 7.96
C HIS A 244 -11.39 2.18 8.35
N SER A 245 -12.34 1.44 8.92
CA SER A 245 -12.07 0.07 9.36
C SER A 245 -11.77 -0.90 8.21
N LEU A 246 -12.43 -0.78 7.06
CA LEU A 246 -12.25 -1.73 5.94
C LEU A 246 -10.88 -1.57 5.27
N ASN A 247 -10.36 -0.35 5.14
CA ASN A 247 -9.01 -0.14 4.62
C ASN A 247 -7.97 -0.87 5.47
N ALA A 248 -8.03 -0.72 6.79
CA ALA A 248 -7.14 -1.44 7.71
C ALA A 248 -7.32 -2.95 7.62
N VAL A 249 -8.57 -3.44 7.64
CA VAL A 249 -8.86 -4.88 7.56
C VAL A 249 -8.31 -5.48 6.27
N PHE A 250 -8.57 -4.86 5.12
CA PHE A 250 -8.09 -5.37 3.83
C PHE A 250 -6.56 -5.30 3.72
N LEU A 251 -5.95 -4.21 4.15
CA LEU A 251 -4.50 -4.06 4.06
C LEU A 251 -3.74 -4.98 5.04
N LEU A 252 -4.30 -5.23 6.23
CA LEU A 252 -3.76 -6.19 7.19
C LEU A 252 -3.91 -7.63 6.70
N GLY A 253 -5.05 -7.98 6.10
CA GLY A 253 -5.25 -9.30 5.50
C GLY A 253 -4.32 -9.54 4.31
N GLU A 254 -4.16 -8.56 3.42
CA GLU A 254 -3.16 -8.59 2.35
C GLU A 254 -1.74 -8.77 2.91
N THR A 255 -1.39 -8.01 3.96
CA THR A 255 -0.11 -8.13 4.64
C THR A 255 0.09 -9.53 5.22
N ALA A 256 -0.94 -10.13 5.82
CA ALA A 256 -0.89 -11.48 6.38
C ALA A 256 -0.63 -12.56 5.32
N LEU A 257 -1.17 -12.36 4.11
CA LEU A 257 -1.11 -13.34 3.03
C LEU A 257 0.10 -13.17 2.10
N ASN A 258 0.58 -11.95 1.85
CA ASN A 258 1.62 -11.67 0.85
C ASN A 258 3.05 -11.77 1.40
N CYS A 259 4.03 -12.00 0.52
CA CYS A 259 5.47 -11.99 0.85
C CYS A 259 6.15 -10.62 0.66
N LEU A 260 5.40 -9.53 0.51
CA LEU A 260 6.01 -8.24 0.16
C LEU A 260 6.95 -7.74 1.26
N ARG A 261 8.17 -7.37 0.86
CA ARG A 261 9.13 -6.71 1.75
C ARG A 261 8.67 -5.30 2.10
N PHE A 262 9.03 -4.85 3.30
CA PHE A 262 8.71 -3.52 3.83
C PHE A 262 9.99 -2.75 4.23
N PRO A 263 10.80 -2.29 3.26
CA PRO A 263 11.90 -1.38 3.53
C PRO A 263 11.45 -0.09 4.22
N TRP A 264 12.26 0.37 5.17
CA TRP A 264 11.96 1.57 5.94
C TRP A 264 12.10 2.86 5.14
N PHE A 265 13.07 2.94 4.22
CA PHE A 265 13.38 4.18 3.50
C PHE A 265 12.23 4.70 2.63
N ARG A 266 11.29 3.84 2.25
CA ARG A 266 10.13 4.17 1.42
C ARG A 266 9.02 4.90 2.16
N ILE A 267 9.19 5.16 3.46
CA ILE A 267 8.44 6.19 4.18
C ILE A 267 8.47 7.54 3.43
N GLY A 268 9.53 7.81 2.66
CA GLY A 268 9.63 9.01 1.83
C GLY A 268 8.46 9.16 0.85
N TYR A 269 8.01 8.08 0.22
CA TYR A 269 6.86 8.13 -0.70
C TYR A 269 5.55 8.47 0.03
N PHE A 270 5.37 7.95 1.23
CA PHE A 270 4.22 8.27 2.07
C PHE A 270 4.24 9.76 2.48
N VAL A 271 5.39 10.29 2.89
CA VAL A 271 5.53 11.72 3.22
C VAL A 271 5.26 12.60 1.99
N LEU A 272 5.82 12.25 0.83
CA LEU A 272 5.58 12.97 -0.43
C LEU A 272 4.10 12.96 -0.82
N TRP A 273 3.41 11.84 -0.67
CA TRP A 273 1.97 11.73 -0.91
C TRP A 273 1.16 12.72 -0.07
N THR A 274 1.46 12.81 1.22
CA THR A 274 0.79 13.76 2.12
C THR A 274 1.13 15.20 1.76
N CYS A 275 2.39 15.51 1.41
CA CYS A 275 2.76 16.85 0.95
C CYS A 275 2.03 17.24 -0.34
N ILE A 276 1.87 16.32 -1.30
CA ILE A 276 1.10 16.54 -2.53
C ILE A 276 -0.35 16.89 -2.18
N PHE A 277 -0.97 16.15 -1.25
CA PHE A 277 -2.33 16.46 -0.79
C PHE A 277 -2.42 17.86 -0.15
N VAL A 278 -1.46 18.23 0.70
CA VAL A 278 -1.44 19.57 1.32
C VAL A 278 -1.31 20.66 0.25
N ILE A 279 -0.43 20.49 -0.73
CA ILE A 279 -0.27 21.45 -1.84
C ILE A 279 -1.56 21.53 -2.66
N PHE A 280 -2.19 20.40 -2.97
CA PHE A 280 -3.49 20.36 -3.63
C PHE A 280 -4.54 21.18 -2.86
N GLN A 281 -4.62 21.03 -1.55
CA GLN A 281 -5.53 21.80 -0.70
C GLN A 281 -5.22 23.30 -0.73
N TRP A 282 -3.94 23.67 -0.69
CA TRP A 282 -3.52 25.07 -0.75
C TRP A 282 -3.91 25.71 -2.08
N VAL A 283 -3.62 25.05 -3.19
CA VAL A 283 -3.99 25.52 -4.53
C VAL A 283 -5.51 25.68 -4.62
N LEU A 284 -6.26 24.68 -4.14
CA LEU A 284 -7.71 24.73 -4.17
C LEU A 284 -8.28 25.92 -3.39
N HIS A 285 -7.80 26.16 -2.17
CA HIS A 285 -8.27 27.27 -1.33
C HIS A 285 -7.76 28.65 -1.81
N ALA A 286 -6.66 28.69 -2.56
CA ALA A 286 -6.20 29.91 -3.22
C ALA A 286 -7.09 30.27 -4.42
N CYS A 287 -7.64 29.27 -5.11
CA CYS A 287 -8.51 29.47 -6.28
C CYS A 287 -9.98 29.66 -5.91
N VAL A 288 -10.48 28.97 -4.89
CA VAL A 288 -11.89 28.96 -4.50
C VAL A 288 -12.01 29.07 -2.99
N SER A 289 -12.84 30.00 -2.51
CA SER A 289 -13.14 30.11 -1.09
C SER A 289 -14.14 29.03 -0.70
N ILE A 290 -13.63 27.95 -0.12
CA ILE A 290 -14.42 26.89 0.51
C ILE A 290 -13.95 26.67 1.94
N TRP A 291 -14.71 25.90 2.72
CA TRP A 291 -14.31 25.52 4.06
C TRP A 291 -13.16 24.50 4.02
N TRP A 292 -12.27 24.57 5.02
CA TRP A 292 -11.20 23.58 5.16
C TRP A 292 -11.78 22.21 5.51
N PRO A 293 -11.38 21.13 4.80
CA PRO A 293 -11.82 19.77 5.14
C PRO A 293 -11.30 19.33 6.51
N TYR A 294 -10.16 19.88 6.93
CA TYR A 294 -9.57 19.63 8.23
C TYR A 294 -9.23 20.94 8.94
N PRO A 295 -9.75 21.20 10.16
CA PRO A 295 -9.49 22.45 10.88
C PRO A 295 -8.00 22.72 11.13
N PHE A 296 -7.18 21.68 11.26
CA PHE A 296 -5.73 21.79 11.48
C PHE A 296 -4.95 22.20 10.22
N LEU A 297 -5.57 22.21 9.03
CA LEU A 297 -4.97 22.73 7.82
C LEU A 297 -5.19 24.23 7.64
N ASP A 298 -6.14 24.82 8.36
CA ASP A 298 -6.43 26.25 8.23
C ASP A 298 -5.24 27.10 8.69
N LEU A 299 -4.68 27.85 7.75
CA LEU A 299 -3.52 28.72 7.93
C LEU A 299 -3.86 30.01 8.70
N SER A 300 -5.15 30.34 8.87
CA SER A 300 -5.59 31.46 9.70
C SER A 300 -5.33 31.23 11.19
N SER A 301 -5.27 29.96 11.61
CA SER A 301 -5.08 29.58 13.01
C SER A 301 -3.71 30.00 13.53
N LEU A 302 -3.67 30.46 14.79
CA LEU A 302 -2.40 30.80 15.47
C LEU A 302 -1.49 29.57 15.60
N TYR A 303 -2.08 28.38 15.70
CA TYR A 303 -1.37 27.13 15.89
C TYR A 303 -1.08 26.39 14.57
N ALA A 304 -1.34 27.00 13.40
CA ALA A 304 -1.13 26.33 12.11
C ALA A 304 0.29 25.76 11.96
N PRO A 305 1.40 26.49 12.21
CA PRO A 305 2.74 25.92 12.08
C PRO A 305 2.98 24.71 12.99
N VAL A 306 2.38 24.70 14.19
CA VAL A 306 2.49 23.60 15.16
C VAL A 306 1.72 22.39 14.66
N TRP A 307 0.52 22.57 14.11
CA TRP A 307 -0.26 21.48 13.54
C TRP A 307 0.43 20.83 12.34
N TYR A 308 0.99 21.62 11.43
CA TYR A 308 1.72 21.11 10.27
C TYR A 308 2.95 20.30 10.70
N LEU A 309 3.70 20.79 11.70
CA LEU A 309 4.82 20.05 12.28
C LEU A 309 4.35 18.76 12.98
N ALA A 310 3.29 18.82 13.79
CA ALA A 310 2.76 17.68 14.52
C ALA A 310 2.29 16.56 13.57
N VAL A 311 1.52 16.90 12.53
CA VAL A 311 1.09 15.93 11.51
C VAL A 311 2.28 15.38 10.75
N GLY A 312 3.25 16.22 10.39
CA GLY A 312 4.51 15.78 9.78
C GLY A 312 5.25 14.74 10.64
N LEU A 313 5.39 15.00 11.94
CA LEU A 313 6.02 14.09 12.89
C LEU A 313 5.23 12.79 13.08
N MET A 314 3.89 12.82 13.03
CA MET A 314 3.04 11.63 13.15
C MET A 314 3.26 10.58 12.04
N HIS A 315 3.85 10.96 10.90
CA HIS A 315 4.15 9.98 9.84
C HIS A 315 5.13 8.90 10.32
N ILE A 316 6.09 9.27 11.17
CA ILE A 316 7.11 8.36 11.69
C ILE A 316 6.48 7.25 12.56
N PRO A 317 5.76 7.55 13.67
CA PRO A 317 5.15 6.51 14.48
C PRO A 317 4.08 5.72 13.72
N CYS A 318 3.27 6.34 12.85
CA CYS A 318 2.27 5.60 12.07
C CYS A 318 2.94 4.57 11.14
N TYR A 319 3.97 4.99 10.40
CA TYR A 319 4.73 4.07 9.54
C TYR A 319 5.46 3.00 10.36
N ALA A 320 5.99 3.37 11.53
CA ALA A 320 6.69 2.46 12.43
C ALA A 320 5.78 1.38 13.03
N ILE A 321 4.54 1.72 13.39
CA ILE A 321 3.55 0.75 13.87
C ILE A 321 3.28 -0.30 12.80
N PHE A 322 3.02 0.13 11.56
CA PHE A 322 2.77 -0.81 10.47
C PHE A 322 4.01 -1.67 10.16
N ALA A 323 5.20 -1.06 10.11
CA ALA A 323 6.46 -1.80 9.94
C ALA A 323 6.66 -2.85 11.06
N SER A 324 6.24 -2.54 12.29
CA SER A 324 6.29 -3.47 13.43
C SER A 324 5.30 -4.63 13.27
N ILE A 325 4.09 -4.37 12.74
CA ILE A 325 3.12 -5.42 12.39
C ILE A 325 3.71 -6.38 11.35
N VAL A 326 4.37 -5.86 10.31
CA VAL A 326 5.04 -6.70 9.30
C VAL A 326 6.16 -7.54 9.92
N LYS A 327 7.00 -6.94 10.78
CA LYS A 327 8.04 -7.69 11.51
C LYS A 327 7.46 -8.78 12.40
N LEU A 328 6.37 -8.47 13.12
CA LEU A 328 5.66 -9.40 13.98
C LEU A 328 5.10 -10.57 13.16
N LYS A 329 4.50 -10.30 11.99
CA LYS A 329 4.03 -11.33 11.05
C LYS A 329 5.15 -12.31 10.73
N HIS A 330 6.30 -11.81 10.26
CA HIS A 330 7.42 -12.66 9.87
C HIS A 330 7.93 -13.52 11.04
N TYR A 331 8.02 -12.94 12.24
CA TYR A 331 8.38 -13.66 13.45
C TYR A 331 7.38 -14.79 13.74
N LEU A 332 6.08 -14.47 13.80
CA LEU A 332 5.02 -15.44 14.10
C LEU A 332 4.93 -16.55 13.05
N TRP A 333 4.98 -16.22 11.75
CA TRP A 333 4.81 -17.21 10.68
C TRP A 333 6.04 -18.13 10.60
N SER A 334 7.24 -17.60 10.82
CA SER A 334 8.45 -18.43 10.89
C SER A 334 8.40 -19.43 12.06
N ARG A 335 7.75 -19.06 13.17
CA ARG A 335 7.64 -19.88 14.37
C ARG A 335 6.51 -20.91 14.27
N TRP A 336 5.35 -20.51 13.76
CA TRP A 336 4.16 -21.37 13.67
C TRP A 336 4.17 -22.28 12.44
N PHE A 337 4.76 -21.84 11.33
CA PHE A 337 4.77 -22.54 10.04
C PHE A 337 6.20 -22.73 9.51
N SER A 338 7.11 -23.24 10.34
CA SER A 338 8.55 -23.34 10.01
C SER A 338 8.86 -24.09 8.70
N HIS A 339 8.08 -25.12 8.37
CA HIS A 339 8.24 -25.91 7.14
C HIS A 339 7.57 -25.28 5.91
N SER A 340 6.50 -24.50 6.13
CA SER A 340 5.61 -24.00 5.08
C SER A 340 5.87 -22.52 4.76
N TYR A 341 6.56 -21.80 5.63
CA TYR A 341 6.87 -20.38 5.45
C TYR A 341 7.98 -20.16 4.40
N GLN A 342 7.71 -19.34 3.38
CA GLN A 342 8.58 -19.13 2.23
C GLN A 342 9.32 -17.79 2.20
N CYS A 343 8.82 -16.75 2.88
CA CYS A 343 9.51 -15.45 2.90
C CYS A 343 10.62 -15.42 3.97
N ARG A 344 11.43 -16.49 4.06
CA ARG A 344 12.58 -16.55 4.96
C ARG A 344 13.60 -15.50 4.51
N ARG A 345 14.17 -14.87 5.52
CA ARG A 345 14.89 -13.59 5.48
C ARG A 345 16.39 -13.78 5.37
#